data_AF-A0A835YUK1-F1
#
_entry.id   AF-A0A835YUK1-F1
#
_cell.length_a   1.000
_cell.length_b   1.000
_cell.length_c   1.000
_cell.angle_alpha   90.00
_cell.angle_beta   90.00
_cell.angle_gamma   90.00
#
_symmetry.space_group_name_H-M   'P 1'
#
loop_
_entity.id
_entity.type
_entity.pdbx_description
1 polymer ?
#
loop_
_entity_poly.entity_id
_entity_poly.type
_entity_poly.pdbx_seq_one_letter_code
_entity_poly.pdbx_strand_id
1 'polypeptide(L)'
;MEHVDGEWTPLAPLRQQPSALTVQGVPQQLHLRRRAQCTECGGASICAHGRRRYYCKDCGGKGFCEHGHHRAGCRECRGSFICAHGRRRAQCTECGGSSICAHGRRRYHCKDCGGKGICVHGQIRRKCDACHPALTAVCAHGRKSRCKACGGKPVKDAATGKRTSGTS
;
A
#
# COMPACT_ATOMS: atom_id res chain seq x y z
N MET A 1 21.21 -78.45 27.73
CA MET A 1 19.85 -79.00 27.55
C MET A 1 19.09 -78.58 28.78
N GLU A 2 18.02 -77.81 28.77
CA GLU A 2 17.09 -77.47 27.70
C GLU A 2 16.13 -76.41 28.28
N HIS A 3 15.60 -75.58 27.39
CA HIS A 3 14.34 -74.85 27.45
C HIS A 3 14.05 -73.70 28.43
N VAL A 4 13.40 -72.73 27.79
CA VAL A 4 13.02 -71.37 28.14
C VAL A 4 11.55 -71.42 28.59
N ASP A 5 11.21 -70.79 29.71
CA ASP A 5 9.85 -70.32 30.02
C ASP A 5 10.05 -69.15 30.99
N GLY A 6 9.84 -67.88 30.66
CA GLY A 6 8.70 -67.34 29.92
C GLY A 6 7.90 -66.43 30.86
N GLU A 7 8.55 -65.58 31.65
CA GLU A 7 7.86 -64.70 32.61
C GLU A 7 7.32 -63.46 31.86
N TRP A 8 6.08 -63.57 31.42
CA TRP A 8 5.29 -62.49 30.84
C TRP A 8 5.00 -61.42 31.90
N THR A 9 5.80 -60.36 31.96
CA THR A 9 5.41 -59.15 32.69
C THR A 9 4.20 -58.51 32.01
N PRO A 10 3.08 -58.26 32.72
CA PRO A 10 1.93 -57.59 32.13
C PRO A 10 2.30 -56.14 31.81
N LEU A 11 2.23 -55.80 30.52
CA LEU A 11 2.33 -54.43 30.02
C LEU A 11 1.25 -53.58 30.68
N ALA A 12 1.66 -52.50 31.36
CA ALA A 12 0.76 -51.44 31.81
C ALA A 12 -0.14 -50.98 30.66
N PRO A 13 -1.44 -50.67 30.91
CA PRO A 13 -2.33 -50.27 29.84
C PRO A 13 -1.75 -49.04 29.14
N LEU A 14 -1.57 -49.14 27.82
CA LEU A 14 -1.23 -48.01 26.97
C LEU A 14 -2.19 -46.87 27.33
N ARG A 15 -1.64 -45.79 27.87
CA ARG A 15 -2.33 -44.53 28.03
C ARG A 15 -2.81 -44.15 26.63
N GLN A 16 -4.11 -44.34 26.39
CA GLN A 16 -4.76 -43.99 25.15
C GLN A 16 -4.40 -42.53 24.88
N GLN A 17 -3.58 -42.30 23.86
CA GLN A 17 -3.44 -40.98 23.30
C GLN A 17 -4.86 -40.58 22.88
N PRO A 18 -5.40 -39.42 23.30
CA PRO A 18 -6.64 -38.98 22.72
C PRO A 18 -6.37 -38.83 21.22
N SER A 19 -7.04 -39.70 20.47
CA SER A 19 -7.24 -39.60 19.05
C SER A 19 -7.49 -38.13 18.73
N ALA A 20 -6.66 -37.60 17.84
CA ALA A 20 -7.03 -36.42 17.07
C ALA A 20 -8.49 -36.60 16.62
N LEU A 21 -9.29 -35.53 16.73
CA LEU A 21 -10.76 -35.41 16.58
C LEU A 21 -11.44 -35.27 17.97
N THR A 22 -11.73 -34.07 18.48
CA THR A 22 -12.89 -33.28 18.00
C THR A 22 -12.88 -31.89 18.66
N VAL A 23 -12.87 -30.81 17.88
CA VAL A 23 -13.65 -29.59 18.18
C VAL A 23 -14.15 -29.00 16.86
N GLN A 24 -15.39 -29.36 16.53
CA GLN A 24 -16.35 -28.65 15.67
C GLN A 24 -15.83 -28.08 14.33
N GLY A 25 -16.12 -28.83 13.28
CA GLY A 25 -15.92 -28.46 11.89
C GLY A 25 -16.65 -27.17 11.48
N VAL A 26 -15.86 -26.19 11.07
CA VAL A 26 -16.23 -25.16 10.11
C VAL A 26 -15.05 -25.00 9.15
N PRO A 27 -15.32 -24.85 7.84
CA PRO A 27 -14.36 -25.14 6.79
C PRO A 27 -13.17 -24.17 6.85
N GLN A 28 -12.01 -24.66 6.41
CA GLN A 28 -10.82 -23.84 6.18
C GLN A 28 -11.19 -22.74 5.19
N GLN A 29 -11.62 -21.58 5.71
CA GLN A 29 -12.02 -20.43 4.91
C GLN A 29 -10.86 -20.09 3.99
N LEU A 30 -11.10 -20.24 2.68
CA LEU A 30 -10.18 -20.22 1.55
C LEU A 30 -9.59 -18.82 1.29
N HIS A 31 -9.12 -18.14 2.33
CA HIS A 31 -8.43 -16.88 2.20
C HIS A 31 -6.94 -17.20 2.23
N LEU A 32 -6.22 -16.94 1.13
CA LEU A 32 -4.75 -17.03 1.03
C LEU A 32 -3.99 -16.10 2.00
N ARG A 33 -4.68 -15.50 2.98
CA ARG A 33 -4.18 -14.48 3.89
C ARG A 33 -4.07 -15.04 5.30
N ARG A 34 -2.95 -14.73 5.97
CA ARG A 34 -2.69 -15.09 7.37
C ARG A 34 -3.91 -14.73 8.24
N ARG A 35 -4.52 -15.73 8.92
CA ARG A 35 -5.80 -15.62 9.66
C ARG A 35 -5.92 -14.38 10.55
N ALA A 36 -4.86 -14.07 11.31
CA ALA A 36 -4.84 -12.90 12.20
C ALA A 36 -5.00 -11.55 11.48
N GLN A 37 -4.72 -11.49 10.17
CA GLN A 37 -4.81 -10.30 9.32
C GLN A 37 -5.99 -10.34 8.35
N CYS A 38 -6.82 -11.39 8.41
CA CYS A 38 -8.00 -11.49 7.55
C CYS A 38 -9.03 -10.44 7.97
N THR A 39 -9.39 -9.56 7.05
CA THR A 39 -10.39 -8.52 7.27
C THR A 39 -11.81 -9.08 7.28
N GLU A 40 -12.07 -10.08 6.44
CA GLU A 40 -13.39 -10.73 6.30
C GLU A 40 -13.75 -11.53 7.55
N CYS A 41 -12.77 -12.15 8.19
CA CYS A 41 -12.96 -12.89 9.44
C CYS A 41 -12.77 -12.02 10.70
N GLY A 42 -12.54 -10.72 10.58
CA GLY A 42 -12.27 -9.84 11.73
C GLY A 42 -11.05 -10.27 12.55
N GLY A 43 -10.00 -10.77 11.88
CA GLY A 43 -8.82 -11.36 12.52
C GLY A 43 -8.21 -10.48 13.62
N ALA A 44 -7.53 -11.10 14.60
CA ALA A 44 -7.07 -10.43 15.82
C ALA A 44 -6.18 -9.18 15.62
N SER A 45 -5.63 -8.95 14.44
CA SER A 45 -4.87 -7.73 14.11
C SER A 45 -5.71 -6.62 13.47
N ILE A 46 -6.99 -6.85 13.21
CA ILE A 46 -7.93 -5.92 12.58
C ILE A 46 -8.78 -5.27 13.69
N CYS A 47 -9.04 -3.97 13.58
CA CYS A 47 -9.96 -3.25 14.47
C CYS A 47 -11.38 -3.21 13.89
N ALA A 48 -12.34 -2.75 14.68
CA ALA A 48 -13.73 -2.55 14.23
C ALA A 48 -13.86 -1.66 12.98
N HIS A 49 -12.88 -0.77 12.73
CA HIS A 49 -12.83 0.05 11.51
C HIS A 49 -12.34 -0.70 10.25
N GLY A 50 -12.14 -2.02 10.32
CA GLY A 50 -11.64 -2.84 9.21
C GLY A 50 -10.16 -2.60 8.86
N ARG A 51 -9.42 -1.83 9.68
CA ARG A 51 -8.00 -1.50 9.47
C ARG A 51 -7.12 -2.34 10.39
N ARG A 52 -5.85 -2.54 10.01
CA ARG A 52 -4.86 -3.13 10.92
C ARG A 52 -4.73 -2.23 12.15
N ARG A 53 -4.93 -2.77 13.36
CA ARG A 53 -4.90 -2.03 14.64
C ARG A 53 -3.67 -1.13 14.78
N TYR A 54 -2.50 -1.66 14.42
CA TYR A 54 -1.24 -0.92 14.45
C TYR A 54 -1.25 0.37 13.60
N TYR A 55 -1.97 0.37 12.47
CA TYR A 55 -2.06 1.50 11.53
C TYR A 55 -3.43 2.19 11.55
N CYS A 56 -4.28 1.92 12.55
CA CYS A 56 -5.56 2.59 12.66
C CYS A 56 -5.42 3.88 13.49
N LYS A 57 -5.58 5.04 12.84
CA LYS A 57 -5.51 6.34 13.51
C LYS A 57 -6.61 6.49 14.57
N ASP A 58 -7.82 6.04 14.24
CA ASP A 58 -9.00 6.16 15.09
C ASP A 58 -8.90 5.26 16.35
N CYS A 59 -8.08 4.21 16.32
CA CYS A 59 -7.77 3.38 17.48
C CYS A 59 -6.49 3.81 18.23
N GLY A 60 -5.87 4.94 17.86
CA GLY A 60 -4.57 5.34 18.44
C GLY A 60 -3.44 4.36 18.14
N GLY A 61 -3.47 3.73 16.95
CA GLY A 61 -2.52 2.69 16.56
C GLY A 61 -1.06 3.10 16.74
N LYS A 62 -0.25 2.22 17.33
CA LYS A 62 1.18 2.44 17.65
C LYS A 62 2.07 2.76 16.44
N GLY A 63 1.56 2.62 15.22
CA GLY A 63 2.25 2.99 13.98
C GLY A 63 2.31 4.49 13.71
N PHE A 64 1.60 5.32 14.47
CA PHE A 64 1.69 6.78 14.41
C PHE A 64 2.57 7.33 15.55
N CYS A 65 3.23 8.45 15.28
CA CYS A 65 3.93 9.26 16.28
C CYS A 65 2.98 10.32 16.86
N GLU A 66 3.44 11.04 17.89
CA GLU A 66 2.74 12.18 18.48
C GLU A 66 2.42 13.29 17.47
N HIS A 67 3.23 13.45 16.43
CA HIS A 67 2.99 14.38 15.31
C HIS A 67 1.87 13.93 14.36
N GLY A 68 1.19 12.81 14.62
CA GLY A 68 0.10 12.30 13.78
C GLY A 68 0.56 11.68 12.44
N HIS A 69 1.87 11.56 12.23
CA HIS A 69 2.46 10.90 11.06
C HIS A 69 2.81 9.44 11.35
N HIS A 70 2.89 8.60 10.31
CA HIS A 70 3.47 7.26 10.46
C HIS A 70 4.90 7.37 10.97
N ARG A 71 5.24 6.65 12.05
CA ARG A 71 6.55 6.74 12.73
C ARG A 71 7.72 6.60 11.75
N ALA A 72 7.64 5.63 10.84
CA ALA A 72 8.69 5.39 9.84
C ALA A 72 8.91 6.59 8.89
N GLY A 73 7.89 7.40 8.62
CA GLY A 73 7.95 8.53 7.68
C GLY A 73 7.95 9.92 8.32
N CYS A 74 7.94 10.01 9.65
CA CYS A 74 7.94 11.28 10.38
C CYS A 74 9.34 11.92 10.32
N ARG A 75 9.40 13.20 9.94
CA ARG A 75 10.68 13.93 9.81
C ARG A 75 11.20 14.36 11.17
N GLU A 76 10.30 14.80 12.04
CA GLU A 76 10.57 15.25 13.40
C GLU A 76 11.15 14.10 14.22
N CYS A 77 10.56 12.90 14.14
CA CYS A 77 11.07 11.69 14.79
C CYS A 77 12.25 11.03 14.06
N ARG A 78 12.74 11.60 12.94
CA ARG A 78 13.74 10.98 12.05
C ARG A 78 13.45 9.50 11.78
N GLY A 79 12.22 9.22 11.36
CA GLY A 79 11.74 7.85 11.11
C GLY A 79 12.64 7.08 10.15
N SER A 80 12.54 5.74 10.18
CA SER A 80 13.41 4.84 9.40
C SER A 80 13.41 5.07 7.89
N PHE A 81 12.40 5.75 7.33
CA PHE A 81 12.35 6.13 5.91
C PHE A 81 12.99 7.47 5.62
N ILE A 82 13.42 8.25 6.62
CA ILE A 82 14.07 9.54 6.47
C ILE A 82 15.59 9.34 6.56
N CYS A 83 16.34 9.95 5.64
CA CYS A 83 17.81 9.94 5.68
C CYS A 83 18.35 11.11 6.50
N ALA A 84 19.66 11.14 6.75
CA ALA A 84 20.34 12.25 7.42
C ALA A 84 20.09 13.60 6.72
N HIS A 85 19.88 13.60 5.39
CA HIS A 85 19.55 14.79 4.60
C HIS A 85 18.08 15.25 4.73
N GLY A 86 17.28 14.67 5.63
CA GLY A 86 15.87 15.02 5.84
C GLY A 86 14.92 14.62 4.71
N ARG A 87 15.41 13.91 3.69
CA ARG A 87 14.63 13.39 2.56
C ARG A 87 14.18 11.95 2.83
N ARG A 88 13.14 11.48 2.13
CA ARG A 88 12.84 10.04 2.15
C ARG A 88 14.01 9.28 1.52
N ARG A 89 14.56 8.28 2.20
CA ARG A 89 15.71 7.45 1.77
C ARG A 89 15.58 6.98 0.34
N ALA A 90 14.42 6.41 -0.02
CA ALA A 90 14.14 5.93 -1.37
C ALA A 90 14.23 7.02 -2.46
N GLN A 91 14.06 8.29 -2.11
CA GLN A 91 14.05 9.44 -3.03
C GLN A 91 15.27 10.34 -2.88
N CYS A 92 16.20 10.01 -1.99
CA CYS A 92 17.39 10.81 -1.76
C CYS A 92 18.45 10.46 -2.81
N THR A 93 18.84 11.45 -3.62
CA THR A 93 19.89 11.32 -4.63
C THR A 93 21.25 11.04 -4.01
N GLU A 94 21.61 11.77 -2.94
CA GLU A 94 22.87 11.61 -2.20
C GLU A 94 23.00 10.23 -1.54
N CYS A 95 21.88 9.60 -1.17
CA CYS A 95 21.89 8.23 -0.64
C CYS A 95 21.74 7.14 -1.72
N GLY A 96 21.68 7.49 -3.01
CA GLY A 96 21.42 6.54 -4.09
C GLY A 96 20.06 5.83 -3.95
N GLY A 97 19.04 6.54 -3.46
CA GLY A 97 17.74 5.96 -3.10
C GLY A 97 17.13 5.11 -4.21
N SER A 98 16.41 4.04 -3.84
CA SER A 98 15.85 3.05 -4.78
C SER A 98 14.90 3.60 -5.85
N SER A 99 14.35 4.80 -5.66
CA SER A 99 13.51 5.50 -6.65
C SER A 99 14.31 6.39 -7.61
N ILE A 100 15.62 6.50 -7.45
CA ILE A 100 16.53 7.28 -8.29
C ILE A 100 17.18 6.32 -9.31
N CYS A 101 17.25 6.74 -10.57
CA CYS A 101 17.95 6.01 -11.63
C CYS A 101 19.42 6.46 -11.73
N ALA A 102 20.22 5.75 -12.54
CA ALA A 102 21.61 6.13 -12.81
C ALA A 102 21.74 7.56 -13.36
N HIS A 103 20.71 8.09 -14.04
CA HIS A 103 20.67 9.48 -14.53
C HIS A 103 20.42 10.53 -13.42
N GLY A 104 20.39 10.15 -12.15
CA GLY A 104 20.09 11.05 -11.02
C GLY A 104 18.63 11.54 -10.96
N ARG A 105 17.75 11.02 -11.83
CA ARG A 105 16.33 11.39 -11.91
C ARG A 105 15.47 10.37 -11.15
N ARG A 106 14.27 10.76 -10.74
CA ARG A 106 13.28 9.79 -10.23
C ARG A 106 12.89 8.82 -11.34
N ARG A 107 13.08 7.51 -11.13
CA ARG A 107 12.77 6.42 -12.08
C ARG A 107 11.39 6.57 -12.72
N TYR A 108 10.38 6.92 -11.93
CA TYR A 108 9.01 7.12 -12.41
C TYR A 108 8.88 8.23 -13.47
N HIS A 109 9.73 9.25 -13.45
CA HIS A 109 9.69 10.39 -14.38
C HIS A 109 10.90 10.46 -15.32
N CYS A 110 11.76 9.45 -15.33
CA CYS A 110 12.94 9.45 -16.19
C CYS A 110 12.53 9.00 -17.60
N LYS A 111 12.69 9.87 -18.58
CA LYS A 111 12.38 9.57 -20.00
C LYS A 111 13.30 8.48 -20.54
N ASP A 112 14.58 8.58 -20.21
CA ASP A 112 15.64 7.66 -20.66
C ASP A 112 15.44 6.24 -20.11
N CYS A 113 14.79 6.09 -18.96
CA CYS A 113 14.42 4.79 -18.39
C CYS A 113 13.01 4.32 -18.77
N GLY A 114 12.29 5.05 -19.64
CA GLY A 114 10.89 4.73 -19.97
C GLY A 114 9.96 4.78 -18.75
N GLY A 115 10.19 5.70 -17.81
CA GLY A 115 9.49 5.78 -16.54
C GLY A 115 7.96 5.81 -16.69
N LYS A 116 7.23 5.06 -15.85
CA LYS A 116 5.76 4.90 -15.91
C LYS A 116 4.97 6.23 -15.84
N GLY A 117 5.58 7.31 -15.37
CA GLY A 117 5.03 8.66 -15.30
C GLY A 117 5.20 9.48 -16.58
N ILE A 118 5.86 8.93 -17.60
CA ILE A 118 6.00 9.49 -18.94
C ILE A 118 4.97 8.81 -19.86
N CYS A 119 4.32 9.58 -20.73
CA CYS A 119 3.42 9.03 -21.76
C CYS A 119 4.19 8.66 -23.03
N VAL A 120 3.50 8.03 -23.98
CA VAL A 120 4.04 7.74 -25.32
C VAL A 120 4.48 9.00 -26.08
N HIS A 121 3.92 10.16 -25.74
CA HIS A 121 4.32 11.46 -26.30
C HIS A 121 5.56 12.08 -25.62
N GLY A 122 6.26 11.35 -24.75
CA GLY A 122 7.50 11.81 -24.10
C GLY A 122 7.29 12.91 -23.04
N GLN A 123 6.05 13.20 -22.64
CA GLN A 123 5.72 14.19 -21.61
C GLN A 123 5.32 13.52 -20.29
N ILE A 124 5.43 14.23 -19.17
CA ILE A 124 4.85 13.75 -17.91
C ILE A 124 3.34 13.60 -18.13
N ARG A 125 2.77 12.43 -17.86
CA ARG A 125 1.38 12.08 -18.21
C ARG A 125 0.39 13.20 -17.89
N ARG A 126 0.37 13.69 -16.64
CA ARG A 126 -0.57 14.75 -16.19
C ARG A 126 -0.38 16.12 -16.86
N LYS A 127 0.73 16.35 -17.54
CA LYS A 127 1.03 17.58 -18.29
C LYS A 127 0.80 17.42 -19.79
N CYS A 128 0.50 16.22 -20.26
CA CYS A 128 0.31 15.95 -21.67
C CYS A 128 -1.14 16.22 -22.07
N ASP A 129 -1.36 17.25 -22.89
CA ASP A 129 -2.69 17.63 -23.39
C ASP A 129 -3.37 16.50 -24.15
N ALA A 130 -2.60 15.76 -24.96
CA ALA A 130 -3.13 14.62 -25.71
C ALA A 130 -3.56 13.44 -24.81
N CYS A 131 -2.94 13.25 -23.64
CA CYS A 131 -3.32 12.17 -22.72
C CYS A 131 -4.36 12.61 -21.68
N HIS A 132 -4.31 13.88 -21.25
CA HIS A 132 -5.08 14.39 -20.13
C HIS A 132 -5.57 15.83 -20.40
N PRO A 133 -6.38 16.05 -21.46
CA PRO A 133 -6.82 17.39 -21.86
C PRO A 133 -7.64 18.09 -20.76
N ALA A 134 -8.38 17.33 -19.95
CA ALA A 134 -9.14 17.87 -18.83
C ALA A 134 -8.27 18.39 -17.67
N LEU A 135 -7.03 17.90 -17.52
CA LEU A 135 -6.11 18.35 -16.46
C LEU A 135 -5.34 19.61 -16.87
N THR A 136 -5.12 19.78 -18.17
CA THR A 136 -4.33 20.86 -18.73
C THR A 136 -5.17 22.05 -19.18
N ALA A 137 -6.44 21.82 -19.54
CA ALA A 137 -7.38 22.86 -19.88
C ALA A 137 -7.57 23.89 -18.76
N VAL A 138 -7.76 25.14 -19.18
CA VAL A 138 -7.92 26.30 -18.31
C VAL A 138 -9.39 26.69 -18.29
N CYS A 139 -9.92 27.04 -17.12
CA CYS A 139 -11.29 27.54 -17.00
C CYS A 139 -11.37 29.05 -17.31
N ALA A 140 -12.58 29.61 -17.41
CA ALA A 140 -12.79 31.05 -17.60
C ALA A 140 -12.06 31.95 -16.58
N HIS A 141 -11.75 31.40 -15.40
CA HIS A 141 -11.03 32.11 -14.33
C HIS A 141 -9.50 32.00 -14.44
N GLY A 142 -8.96 31.52 -15.56
CA GLY A 142 -7.51 31.39 -15.79
C GLY A 142 -6.84 30.27 -14.98
N ARG A 143 -7.61 29.33 -14.40
CA ARG A 143 -7.09 28.24 -13.54
C ARG A 143 -7.32 26.86 -14.17
N LYS A 144 -6.38 25.93 -13.95
CA LYS A 144 -6.48 24.50 -14.36
C LYS A 144 -7.42 23.72 -13.42
N SER A 145 -7.18 22.42 -13.25
CA SER A 145 -8.02 21.42 -12.55
C SER A 145 -8.37 21.66 -11.07
N ARG A 146 -7.96 22.77 -10.45
CA ARG A 146 -8.18 23.07 -9.01
C ARG A 146 -8.74 24.48 -8.78
N CYS A 147 -9.50 25.03 -9.73
CA CYS A 147 -10.16 26.31 -9.52
C CYS A 147 -11.18 26.21 -8.38
N LYS A 148 -11.07 27.07 -7.35
CA LYS A 148 -12.01 27.08 -6.22
C LYS A 148 -13.44 27.49 -6.62
N ALA A 149 -13.59 28.33 -7.65
CA ALA A 149 -14.89 28.84 -8.09
C ALA A 149 -15.68 27.83 -8.93
N CYS A 150 -15.01 27.04 -9.78
CA CYS A 150 -15.68 26.13 -10.72
C CYS A 150 -15.18 24.67 -10.68
N GLY A 151 -14.35 24.31 -9.71
CA GLY A 151 -13.73 22.98 -9.61
C GLY A 151 -12.71 22.68 -10.72
N GLY A 152 -12.31 23.67 -11.52
CA GLY A 152 -11.40 23.48 -12.66
C GLY A 152 -12.08 22.88 -13.89
N LYS A 153 -13.41 22.95 -13.98
CA LYS A 153 -14.14 22.57 -15.19
C LYS A 153 -13.78 23.56 -16.32
N PRO A 154 -13.34 23.08 -17.49
CA PRO A 154 -13.01 23.95 -18.62
C PRO A 154 -14.26 24.64 -19.15
N VAL A 155 -14.06 25.76 -19.85
CA VAL A 155 -15.12 26.41 -20.62
C VAL A 155 -15.65 25.46 -21.69
N LYS A 156 -16.96 25.46 -21.87
CA LYS A 156 -17.65 24.68 -22.90
C LYS A 156 -18.03 25.65 -24.00
N ASP A 157 -17.82 25.29 -25.25
CA ASP A 157 -18.37 26.05 -26.37
C ASP A 157 -19.89 25.99 -26.32
N ALA A 158 -20.55 27.14 -26.39
CA ALA A 158 -22.01 27.23 -26.41
C ALA A 158 -22.62 26.60 -27.67
N ALA A 159 -21.88 26.56 -28.79
CA ALA A 159 -22.36 26.07 -30.09
C ALA A 159 -22.30 24.55 -30.24
N THR A 160 -21.32 23.87 -29.62
CA THR A 160 -21.12 22.42 -29.79
C THR A 160 -21.17 21.64 -28.48
N GLY A 161 -21.25 22.31 -27.33
CA GLY A 161 -21.16 21.69 -26.01
C GLY A 161 -19.82 21.00 -25.72
N LYS A 162 -18.85 21.11 -26.65
CA LYS A 162 -17.53 20.50 -26.56
C LYS A 162 -16.64 21.33 -25.65
N ARG A 163 -15.75 20.65 -24.92
CA ARG A 163 -14.76 21.29 -24.04
C ARG A 163 -13.70 21.93 -24.93
N THR A 164 -13.50 23.24 -24.82
CA THR A 164 -12.39 23.89 -25.51
C THR A 164 -11.12 23.72 -24.71
N SER A 165 -10.10 23.18 -25.36
CA SER A 165 -8.72 23.43 -24.96
C SER A 165 -8.42 24.86 -25.39
N GLY A 166 -8.72 25.85 -24.53
CA GLY A 166 -8.24 27.22 -24.74
C GLY A 166 -6.72 27.20 -24.81
N THR A 167 -6.18 27.30 -26.02
CA THR A 167 -4.77 27.54 -26.30
C THR A 167 -4.50 29.03 -26.08
N SER A 168 -3.56 29.34 -25.18
CA SER A 168 -2.87 30.64 -25.15
C SER A 168 -1.44 30.41 -25.60
#